data_AF-A0A1B3LNV9-F1
#
_entry.id   AF-A0A1B3LNV9-F1
#
_cell.length_a   1.000
_cell.length_b   1.000
_cell.length_c   1.000
_cell.angle_alpha   90.00
_cell.angle_beta   90.00
_cell.angle_gamma   90.00
#
_symmetry.space_group_name_H-M   'P 1'
#
loop_
_entity.id
_entity.type
_entity.pdbx_description
1 polymer ?
#
loop_
_entity_poly.entity_id
_entity_poly.type
_entity_poly.pdbx_seq_one_letter_code
_entity_poly.pdbx_strand_id
1 'polypeptide(L)'
;MNASTLSPLQTEWATLQQDHERHERCAVGIKVAAVALTAGAALFGFPFELAAPLIAIVWVIEAMLRTVQARLGQRLLKVEALIADGASEYAACQLHTEWQATRPGAVGLLMEYAKSALKPTVAFPYPLLIILSFVLSLPG
;
A
#
# COMPACT_ATOMS: atom_id res chain seq x y z
N MET A 1 -8.43 -11.14 -37.98
CA MET A 1 -8.74 -10.48 -36.69
C MET A 1 -7.66 -9.43 -36.49
N ASN A 2 -7.96 -8.15 -36.74
CA ASN A 2 -7.01 -7.07 -36.50
C ASN A 2 -6.92 -6.91 -34.99
N ALA A 3 -5.78 -7.28 -34.39
CA ALA A 3 -5.52 -6.92 -33.00
C ALA A 3 -5.51 -5.39 -32.92
N SER A 4 -6.51 -4.79 -32.30
CA SER A 4 -6.53 -3.37 -31.99
C SER A 4 -5.34 -3.11 -31.09
N THR A 5 -4.24 -2.57 -31.63
CA THR A 5 -3.08 -2.20 -30.84
C THR A 5 -3.52 -1.09 -29.88
N LEU A 6 -3.49 -1.39 -28.58
CA LEU A 6 -3.78 -0.40 -27.56
C LEU A 6 -2.82 0.77 -27.73
N SER A 7 -3.34 1.97 -27.51
CA SER A 7 -2.50 3.16 -27.48
C SER A 7 -1.54 3.12 -26.29
N PRO A 8 -0.38 3.80 -26.34
CA PRO A 8 0.52 3.92 -25.20
C PRO A 8 -0.18 4.32 -23.89
N LEU A 9 -1.11 5.29 -23.92
CA LEU A 9 -1.90 5.67 -22.76
C LEU A 9 -2.83 4.54 -22.26
N GLN A 10 -3.49 3.83 -23.18
CA GLN A 10 -4.34 2.69 -22.81
C GLN A 10 -3.53 1.53 -22.21
N THR A 11 -2.32 1.31 -22.74
CA THR A 11 -1.38 0.29 -22.23
C THR A 11 -0.87 0.67 -20.84
N GLU A 12 -0.51 1.95 -20.64
CA GLU A 12 -0.15 2.47 -19.31
C GLU A 12 -1.30 2.31 -18.32
N TRP A 13 -2.52 2.71 -18.70
CA TRP A 13 -3.69 2.58 -17.83
C TRP A 13 -3.93 1.13 -17.40
N ALA A 14 -3.94 0.19 -18.34
CA ALA A 14 -4.14 -1.23 -18.03
C ALA A 14 -3.05 -1.77 -17.10
N THR A 15 -1.80 -1.38 -17.32
CA THR A 15 -0.67 -1.78 -16.48
C THR A 15 -0.81 -1.22 -15.07
N LEU A 16 -1.12 0.08 -14.94
CA LEU A 16 -1.31 0.73 -13.65
C LEU A 16 -2.51 0.15 -12.88
N GLN A 17 -3.62 -0.12 -13.56
CA GLN A 17 -4.81 -0.72 -12.93
C GLN A 17 -4.49 -2.11 -12.36
N GLN A 18 -3.82 -2.95 -13.15
CA GLN A 18 -3.43 -4.29 -12.71
C GLN A 18 -2.49 -4.23 -11.49
N ASP A 19 -1.52 -3.32 -11.50
CA ASP A 19 -0.57 -3.18 -10.41
C ASP A 19 -1.22 -2.58 -9.15
N HIS A 20 -2.11 -1.59 -9.31
CA HIS A 20 -2.91 -1.03 -8.22
C HIS A 20 -3.74 -2.11 -7.51
N GLU A 21 -4.41 -2.98 -8.26
CA GLU A 21 -5.16 -4.12 -7.73
C GLU A 21 -4.24 -5.19 -7.10
N ARG A 22 -3.03 -5.36 -7.63
CA ARG A 22 -2.03 -6.27 -7.05
C ARG A 22 -1.59 -5.78 -5.67
N HIS A 23 -1.37 -4.47 -5.51
CA HIS A 23 -1.07 -3.85 -4.22
C HIS A 23 -2.19 -4.07 -3.20
N GLU A 24 -3.46 -4.03 -3.62
CA GLU A 24 -4.61 -4.36 -2.75
C GLU A 24 -4.52 -5.80 -2.22
N ARG A 25 -4.29 -6.77 -3.11
CA ARG A 25 -4.14 -8.19 -2.74
C ARG A 25 -2.94 -8.41 -1.81
N CYS A 26 -1.81 -7.75 -2.08
CA CYS A 26 -0.64 -7.78 -1.21
C CYS A 26 -0.95 -7.21 0.18
N ALA A 27 -1.70 -6.11 0.28
CA ALA A 27 -2.10 -5.52 1.55
C ALA A 27 -2.97 -6.47 2.39
N VAL A 28 -3.93 -7.18 1.75
CA VAL A 28 -4.70 -8.24 2.42
C VAL A 28 -3.79 -9.36 2.92
N GLY A 29 -2.82 -9.80 2.10
CA GLY A 29 -1.84 -10.81 2.50
C GLY A 29 -0.99 -10.38 3.71
N ILE A 30 -0.57 -9.11 3.77
CA ILE A 30 0.17 -8.55 4.90
C ILE A 30 -0.68 -8.56 6.18
N LYS A 31 -1.98 -8.24 6.09
CA LYS A 31 -2.90 -8.32 7.24
C LYS A 31 -3.06 -9.75 7.75
N VAL A 32 -3.23 -10.71 6.84
CA VAL A 32 -3.30 -12.14 7.21
C VAL A 32 -2.00 -12.59 7.87
N ALA A 33 -0.84 -12.16 7.35
CA ALA A 33 0.45 -12.44 7.96
C ALA A 33 0.58 -11.84 9.37
N ALA A 34 0.06 -10.63 9.61
CA ALA A 34 0.04 -10.01 10.94
C ALA A 34 -0.82 -10.82 11.94
N VAL A 35 -1.98 -11.30 11.50
CA VAL A 35 -2.85 -12.19 12.31
C VAL A 35 -2.13 -13.50 12.62
N ALA A 36 -1.52 -14.14 11.60
CA ALA A 36 -0.76 -15.38 11.78
C ALA A 36 0.44 -15.20 12.72
N LEU A 37 1.17 -14.09 12.60
CA LEU A 37 2.26 -13.71 13.49
C LEU A 37 1.78 -13.58 14.95
N THR A 38 0.63 -12.90 15.14
CA THR A 38 0.04 -12.71 16.48
C THR A 38 -0.38 -14.04 17.09
N ALA A 39 -1.06 -14.90 16.32
CA ALA A 39 -1.46 -16.23 16.75
C ALA A 39 -0.24 -17.13 17.05
N GLY A 40 0.79 -17.07 16.21
CA GLY A 40 2.05 -17.80 16.43
C GLY A 40 2.76 -17.33 17.69
N ALA A 41 2.88 -16.03 17.91
CA ALA A 41 3.46 -15.48 19.13
C ALA A 41 2.74 -15.99 20.38
N ALA A 42 1.40 -16.04 20.37
CA ALA A 42 0.62 -16.59 21.47
C ALA A 42 0.84 -18.11 21.65
N LEU A 43 0.77 -18.90 20.58
CA LEU A 43 0.92 -20.36 20.63
C LEU A 43 2.30 -20.82 21.09
N PHE A 44 3.35 -20.10 20.71
CA PHE A 44 4.74 -20.42 21.06
C PHE A 44 5.24 -19.67 22.31
N GLY A 45 4.37 -18.89 22.97
CA GLY A 45 4.71 -18.18 24.21
C GLY A 45 5.75 -17.08 24.03
N PHE A 46 5.76 -16.40 22.88
CA PHE A 46 6.64 -15.25 22.67
C PHE A 46 6.22 -14.06 23.53
N PRO A 47 7.19 -13.32 24.10
CA PRO A 47 6.90 -12.19 24.96
C PRO A 47 6.28 -11.03 24.16
N PHE A 48 5.45 -10.22 24.84
CA PHE A 48 4.79 -9.06 24.24
C PHE A 48 5.81 -8.06 23.65
N GLU A 49 6.93 -7.88 24.33
CA GLU A 49 8.04 -7.01 23.94
C GLU A 49 8.67 -7.40 22.60
N LEU A 50 8.47 -8.65 22.16
CA LEU A 50 8.86 -9.10 20.82
C LEU A 50 7.68 -9.05 19.84
N ALA A 51 6.50 -9.50 20.25
CA ALA A 51 5.32 -9.58 19.38
C ALA A 51 4.85 -8.20 18.90
N ALA A 52 4.70 -7.24 19.82
CA ALA A 52 4.21 -5.90 19.52
C ALA A 52 5.05 -5.11 18.50
N PRO A 53 6.40 -5.01 18.64
CA PRO A 53 7.20 -4.31 17.63
C PRO A 53 7.20 -5.03 16.28
N LEU A 54 7.12 -6.36 16.23
CA LEU A 54 6.99 -7.07 14.95
C LEU A 54 5.65 -6.74 14.26
N ILE A 55 4.54 -6.71 15.00
CA ILE A 55 3.24 -6.28 14.48
C ILE A 55 3.32 -4.82 13.98
N ALA A 56 3.99 -3.93 14.73
CA ALA A 56 4.17 -2.53 14.33
C ALA A 56 5.04 -2.40 13.05
N ILE A 57 6.08 -3.22 12.89
CA ILE A 57 6.87 -3.28 11.65
C ILE A 57 5.98 -3.70 10.48
N VAL A 58 5.16 -4.75 10.64
CA VAL A 58 4.22 -5.19 9.60
C VAL A 58 3.21 -4.09 9.25
N TRP A 59 2.75 -3.31 10.24
CA TRP A 59 1.90 -2.14 10.02
C TRP A 59 2.58 -1.07 9.16
N VAL A 60 3.84 -0.73 9.46
CA VAL A 60 4.61 0.25 8.68
C VAL A 60 4.85 -0.25 7.26
N ILE A 61 5.13 -1.55 7.07
CA ILE A 61 5.29 -2.16 5.75
C ILE A 61 4.01 -1.99 4.92
N GLU A 62 2.83 -2.24 5.50
CA GLU A 62 1.58 -1.98 4.79
C GLU A 62 1.40 -0.49 4.46
N ALA A 63 1.70 0.41 5.41
CA ALA A 63 1.58 1.84 5.18
C ALA A 63 2.46 2.33 4.00
N MET A 64 3.68 1.79 3.88
CA MET A 64 4.57 2.04 2.74
C MET A 64 3.97 1.50 1.43
N LEU A 65 3.48 0.27 1.42
CA LEU A 65 2.81 -0.34 0.26
C LEU A 65 1.62 0.52 -0.22
N ARG A 66 0.79 0.97 0.73
CA ARG A 66 -0.38 1.82 0.50
C ARG A 66 -0.04 3.22 0.01
N THR A 67 1.15 3.71 0.36
CA THR A 67 1.66 4.99 -0.16
C THR A 67 2.04 4.87 -1.64
N VAL A 68 2.69 3.77 -2.03
CA VAL A 68 3.00 3.49 -3.44
C VAL A 68 1.70 3.29 -4.24
N GLN A 69 0.78 2.48 -3.73
CA GLN A 69 -0.53 2.25 -4.36
C GLN A 69 -1.30 3.57 -4.60
N ALA A 70 -1.26 4.50 -3.64
CA ALA A 70 -1.89 5.81 -3.79
C ALA A 70 -1.28 6.64 -4.94
N ARG A 71 0.03 6.56 -5.17
CA ARG A 71 0.71 7.25 -6.29
C ARG A 71 0.30 6.64 -7.63
N LEU A 72 0.18 5.31 -7.70
CA LEU A 72 -0.36 4.64 -8.90
C LEU A 72 -1.79 5.09 -9.18
N GLY A 73 -2.64 5.16 -8.15
CA GLY A 73 -4.03 5.63 -8.28
C GLY A 73 -4.13 7.08 -8.78
N GLN A 74 -3.27 7.98 -8.29
CA GLN A 74 -3.22 9.37 -8.78
C GLN A 74 -2.84 9.43 -10.26
N ARG A 75 -1.84 8.66 -10.69
CA ARG A 75 -1.46 8.59 -12.10
C ARG A 75 -2.55 7.95 -12.95
N LEU A 76 -3.23 6.92 -12.44
CA LEU A 76 -4.31 6.24 -13.14
C LEU A 76 -5.44 7.19 -13.50
N LEU A 77 -5.93 7.96 -12.52
CA LEU A 77 -6.96 9.00 -12.75
C LEU A 77 -6.51 10.06 -13.76
N LYS A 78 -5.22 10.41 -13.74
CA LYS A 78 -4.66 11.35 -14.72
C LYS A 78 -4.62 10.76 -16.13
N VAL A 79 -4.24 9.50 -16.28
CA VAL A 79 -4.24 8.80 -17.58
C VAL A 79 -5.66 8.66 -18.12
N GLU A 80 -6.66 8.39 -17.26
CA GLU A 80 -8.08 8.39 -17.67
C GLU A 80 -8.51 9.72 -18.27
N ALA A 81 -8.15 10.83 -17.61
CA ALA A 81 -8.43 12.17 -18.14
C ALA A 81 -7.72 12.42 -19.48
N LEU A 82 -6.43 12.06 -19.61
CA LEU A 82 -5.67 12.21 -20.86
C LEU A 82 -6.28 11.41 -22.03
N ILE A 83 -6.78 10.20 -21.76
CA ILE A 83 -7.49 9.38 -22.75
C ILE A 83 -8.81 10.06 -23.15
N ALA A 84 -9.59 10.53 -22.17
CA ALA A 84 -10.86 11.21 -22.43
C ALA A 84 -10.69 12.50 -23.25
N ASP A 85 -9.60 13.23 -23.02
CA ASP A 85 -9.27 14.48 -23.72
C ASP A 85 -8.62 14.26 -25.11
N GLY A 86 -8.36 13.01 -25.51
CA GLY A 86 -7.65 12.70 -26.75
C GLY A 86 -6.23 13.25 -26.79
N ALA A 87 -5.56 13.29 -25.63
CA ALA A 87 -4.22 13.84 -25.49
C ALA A 87 -3.20 13.06 -26.32
N SER A 88 -2.04 13.70 -26.55
CA SER A 88 -0.94 13.06 -27.25
C SER A 88 -0.42 11.82 -26.50
N GLU A 89 -0.12 10.76 -27.24
CA GLU A 89 0.48 9.53 -26.70
C GLU A 89 1.84 9.76 -26.03
N TYR A 90 2.53 10.86 -26.33
CA TYR A 90 3.77 11.24 -25.61
C TYR A 90 3.54 11.56 -24.13
N ALA A 91 2.29 11.79 -23.72
CA ALA A 91 1.92 11.96 -22.32
C ALA A 91 1.94 10.65 -21.52
N ALA A 92 2.09 9.50 -22.17
CA ALA A 92 2.22 8.21 -21.53
C ALA A 92 3.57 8.04 -20.80
N CYS A 93 3.60 7.11 -19.85
CA CYS A 93 4.79 6.67 -19.12
C CYS A 93 5.48 7.78 -18.29
N GLN A 94 4.72 8.76 -17.81
CA GLN A 94 5.26 9.90 -17.04
C GLN A 94 5.16 9.71 -15.52
N LEU A 95 4.79 8.53 -15.02
CA LEU A 95 4.63 8.24 -13.58
C LEU A 95 5.82 8.72 -12.73
N HIS A 96 7.04 8.34 -13.11
CA HIS A 96 8.23 8.66 -12.32
C HIS A 96 8.72 10.08 -12.53
N THR A 97 8.66 10.60 -13.75
CA THR A 97 9.05 11.99 -14.07
C THR A 97 8.19 12.98 -13.30
N GLU A 98 6.87 12.79 -13.30
CA GLU A 98 5.92 13.65 -12.60
C GLU A 98 6.06 13.55 -11.09
N TRP A 99 6.26 12.33 -10.57
CA TRP A 99 6.51 12.14 -9.15
C TRP A 99 7.82 12.81 -8.73
N GLN A 100 8.90 12.67 -9.50
CA GLN A 100 10.19 13.27 -9.17
C GLN A 100 10.10 14.81 -9.10
N ALA A 101 9.35 15.43 -10.02
CA ALA A 101 9.14 16.87 -10.04
C ALA A 101 8.35 17.41 -8.83
N THR A 102 7.50 16.57 -8.23
CA THR A 102 6.64 16.92 -7.09
C THR A 102 7.05 16.24 -5.78
N ARG A 103 8.14 15.47 -5.80
CA ARG A 103 8.54 14.59 -4.70
C ARG A 103 8.83 15.41 -3.45
N PRO A 104 8.19 15.12 -2.32
CA PRO A 104 8.53 15.78 -1.07
C PRO A 104 9.93 15.37 -0.60
N GLY A 105 10.55 16.23 0.20
CA GLY A 105 11.77 15.89 0.93
C GLY A 105 11.56 14.75 1.93
N ALA A 106 12.63 14.31 2.59
CA ALA A 106 12.61 13.16 3.50
C ALA A 106 11.51 13.25 4.58
N VAL A 107 11.34 14.43 5.20
CA VAL A 107 10.30 14.66 6.22
C VAL A 107 8.90 14.49 5.63
N GLY A 108 8.66 14.98 4.42
CA GLY A 108 7.36 14.82 3.76
C GLY A 108 7.07 13.36 3.38
N LEU A 109 8.09 12.58 3.00
CA LEU A 109 7.93 11.14 2.79
C LEU A 109 7.55 10.39 4.06
N LEU A 110 8.17 10.74 5.20
CA LEU A 110 7.77 10.18 6.50
C LEU A 110 6.33 10.55 6.85
N MET A 111 5.91 11.79 6.57
CA MET A 111 4.52 12.21 6.76
C MET A 111 3.54 11.45 5.84
N GLU A 112 3.91 11.14 4.60
CA GLU A 112 3.09 10.30 3.72
C GLU A 112 2.87 8.91 4.33
N TYR A 113 3.93 8.28 4.84
CA TYR A 113 3.83 6.97 5.48
C TYR A 113 2.99 7.03 6.75
N ALA A 114 3.16 8.05 7.58
CA ALA A 114 2.35 8.25 8.78
C ALA A 114 0.87 8.44 8.44
N LYS A 115 0.55 9.31 7.45
CA LYS A 115 -0.83 9.50 6.99
C LYS A 115 -1.43 8.21 6.44
N SER A 116 -0.64 7.44 5.69
CA SER A 116 -1.06 6.14 5.15
C SER A 116 -1.36 5.13 6.27
N ALA A 117 -0.49 5.05 7.29
CA ALA A 117 -0.66 4.17 8.44
C ALA A 117 -1.94 4.46 9.23
N LEU A 118 -2.34 5.73 9.32
CA LEU A 118 -3.52 6.19 10.06
C LEU A 118 -4.84 6.03 9.30
N LYS A 119 -4.82 5.71 7.99
CA LYS A 119 -6.05 5.45 7.25
C LYS A 119 -6.80 4.28 7.89
N PRO A 120 -8.11 4.36 8.14
CA PRO A 120 -8.86 3.28 8.82
C PRO A 120 -8.68 1.91 8.15
N THR A 121 -8.61 1.87 6.82
CA THR A 121 -8.40 0.64 6.03
C THR A 121 -7.02 0.01 6.23
N VAL A 122 -6.03 0.79 6.67
CA VAL A 122 -4.68 0.34 7.01
C VAL A 122 -4.59 0.06 8.51
N ALA A 123 -4.99 1.01 9.35
CA ALA A 123 -4.85 0.95 10.79
C ALA A 123 -5.64 -0.19 11.44
N PHE A 124 -6.89 -0.44 11.02
CA PHE A 124 -7.86 -1.26 11.75
C PHE A 124 -7.30 -2.52 12.44
N PRO A 125 -6.59 -3.45 11.77
CA PRO A 125 -6.17 -4.69 12.41
C PRO A 125 -5.03 -4.50 13.43
N TYR A 126 -4.14 -3.52 13.25
CA TYR A 126 -2.86 -3.51 13.98
C TYR A 126 -3.00 -3.11 15.46
N PRO A 127 -3.68 -2.01 15.85
CA PRO A 127 -3.91 -1.71 17.25
C PRO A 127 -4.68 -2.82 17.95
N LEU A 128 -5.65 -3.45 17.27
CA LEU A 128 -6.41 -4.57 17.83
C LEU A 128 -5.51 -5.78 18.11
N LEU A 129 -4.61 -6.13 17.19
CA LEU A 129 -3.65 -7.21 17.38
C LEU A 129 -2.66 -6.89 18.50
N ILE A 130 -2.17 -5.66 18.60
CA ILE A 130 -1.28 -5.23 19.69
C ILE A 130 -1.99 -5.31 21.05
N ILE A 131 -3.23 -4.82 21.13
CA ILE A 131 -4.05 -4.91 22.35
C ILE A 131 -4.28 -6.38 22.72
N LEU A 132 -4.61 -7.23 21.74
CA LEU A 132 -4.80 -8.65 21.96
C LEU A 132 -3.52 -9.31 22.50
N SER A 133 -2.36 -9.05 21.89
CA SER A 133 -1.07 -9.54 22.39
C SER A 133 -0.78 -9.07 23.81
N PHE A 134 -1.12 -7.83 24.14
CA PHE A 134 -0.96 -7.30 25.49
C PHE A 134 -1.84 -8.06 26.49
N VAL A 135 -3.14 -8.20 26.21
CA VAL A 135 -4.06 -8.93 27.08
C VAL A 135 -3.61 -10.38 27.31
N LEU A 136 -3.14 -11.06 26.26
CA LEU A 136 -2.65 -12.44 26.35
C LEU A 136 -1.34 -12.58 27.14
N SER A 137 -0.58 -11.49 27.31
CA SER A 137 0.65 -11.48 28.10
C SER A 137 0.42 -11.26 29.59
N LEU A 138 -0.78 -10.85 30.00
CA LEU A 138 -1.10 -10.63 31.41
C LEU A 138 -1.13 -11.98 32.16
N PRO A 139 -0.58 -12.05 33.38
CA PRO A 139 -0.72 -13.24 34.21
C PRO A 139 -2.20 -13.48 34.52
N GLY A 140 -2.66 -14.72 34.32
CA GLY A 140 -4.01 -15.17 34.66
C GLY A 140 -4.19 -15.48 36.14
#